data_AF-A0A3Q8W5Z6-F1
#
_entry.id   AF-A0A3Q8W5Z6-F1
#
_cell.length_a   1.000
_cell.length_b   1.000
_cell.length_c   1.000
_cell.angle_alpha   90.00
_cell.angle_beta   90.00
_cell.angle_gamma   90.00
#
_symmetry.space_group_name_H-M   'P 1'
#
loop_
_entity.id
_entity.type
_entity.pdbx_description
1 polymer ?
#
loop_
_entity_poly.entity_id
_entity_poly.type
_entity_poly.pdbx_seq_one_letter_code
_entity_poly.pdbx_strand_id
1 'polypeptide(L)'
;MSEQYEYVPHRLLRRRVRDIASGAEGELMAVINENVSDSAAHERWMELAYIRDTSGREFTTAATNVEPAPDQPKTAAGRRDQRSA
;
A
#
# COMPACT_ATOMS: atom_id res chain seq x y z
N MET A 1 4.60 -8.07 -27.27
CA MET A 1 4.35 -7.19 -26.11
C MET A 1 5.21 -7.73 -25.00
N SER A 2 6.41 -7.16 -24.81
CA SER A 2 7.25 -7.50 -23.67
C SER A 2 6.50 -7.14 -22.40
N GLU A 3 6.55 -7.99 -21.38
CA GLU A 3 5.89 -7.74 -20.10
C GLU A 3 6.37 -6.37 -19.57
N GLN A 4 5.42 -5.45 -19.36
CA GLN A 4 5.70 -4.05 -19.00
C GLN A 4 6.04 -3.89 -17.51
N TYR A 5 6.10 -5.00 -16.78
CA TYR A 5 6.39 -5.01 -15.36
C TYR A 5 7.00 -6.33 -14.88
N GLU A 6 7.72 -6.26 -13.77
CA GLU A 6 8.25 -7.41 -13.04
C GLU A 6 7.80 -7.36 -11.57
N TYR A 7 7.42 -8.50 -10.97
CA TYR A 7 7.13 -8.55 -9.54
C TYR A 7 8.41 -8.49 -8.71
N VAL A 8 8.46 -7.54 -7.77
CA VAL A 8 9.61 -7.31 -6.91
C VAL A 8 9.30 -7.81 -5.49
N PRO A 9 10.19 -8.61 -4.88
CA PRO A 9 10.06 -8.99 -3.47
C PRO A 9 10.07 -7.77 -2.54
N HIS A 10 9.16 -7.72 -1.57
CA HIS A 10 9.12 -6.63 -0.60
C HIS A 10 8.86 -7.14 0.83
N ARG A 11 9.61 -6.62 1.81
CA ARG A 11 9.56 -7.05 3.22
C ARG A 11 8.19 -6.81 3.88
N LEU A 12 7.43 -5.83 3.39
CA LEU A 12 6.10 -5.47 3.91
C LEU A 12 4.96 -6.11 3.13
N LEU A 13 5.24 -7.03 2.20
CA LEU A 13 4.20 -7.71 1.44
C LEU A 13 3.22 -8.41 2.39
N ARG A 14 1.91 -8.28 2.12
CA ARG A 14 0.80 -8.76 2.96
C ARG A 14 0.75 -8.16 4.38
N ARG A 15 1.37 -7.00 4.59
CA ARG A 15 1.31 -6.26 5.87
C ARG A 15 0.55 -4.96 5.72
N ARG A 16 0.06 -4.44 6.84
CA ARG A 16 -0.49 -3.09 6.93
C ARG A 16 0.61 -2.06 6.71
N VAL A 17 0.37 -1.16 5.77
CA VAL A 17 1.28 -0.11 5.36
C VAL A 17 0.59 1.23 5.29
N ARG A 18 1.37 2.30 5.36
CA ARG A 18 0.96 3.68 5.16
C ARG A 18 1.77 4.27 4.02
N ASP A 19 1.08 4.93 3.08
CA ASP A 19 1.70 5.80 2.10
C ASP A 19 1.99 7.15 2.76
N ILE A 20 3.27 7.51 2.90
CA ILE A 20 3.66 8.77 3.58
C ILE A 20 3.26 10.02 2.79
N ALA A 21 3.11 9.91 1.46
CA ALA A 21 2.78 11.05 0.60
C ALA A 21 1.30 11.46 0.73
N SER A 22 0.39 10.49 0.76
CA SER A 22 -1.06 10.75 0.91
C SER A 22 -1.58 10.59 2.35
N GLY A 23 -0.84 9.89 3.20
CA GLY A 23 -1.28 9.46 4.53
C GLY A 23 -2.24 8.26 4.52
N ALA A 24 -2.62 7.73 3.35
CA ALA A 24 -3.54 6.62 3.22
C ALA A 24 -2.93 5.31 3.75
N GLU A 25 -3.78 4.44 4.31
CA GLU A 25 -3.37 3.14 4.84
C GLU A 25 -4.08 1.99 4.13
N GLY A 26 -3.40 0.85 4.04
CA GLY A 26 -3.95 -0.38 3.46
C GLY A 26 -3.04 -1.58 3.66
N GLU A 27 -3.36 -2.70 3.04
CA GLU A 27 -2.49 -3.87 2.94
C GLU A 27 -1.65 -3.77 1.65
N LEU A 28 -0.33 -3.98 1.75
CA LEU A 28 0.53 -4.07 0.57
C LEU A 28 0.31 -5.41 -0.13
N MET A 29 -0.27 -5.37 -1.32
CA MET A 29 -0.65 -6.55 -2.09
C MET A 29 0.44 -7.04 -3.04
N ALA A 30 1.17 -6.11 -3.64
CA ALA A 30 2.29 -6.38 -4.55
C ALA A 30 3.22 -5.17 -4.65
N VAL A 31 4.47 -5.43 -5.04
CA VAL A 31 5.36 -4.40 -5.58
C VAL A 31 5.79 -4.86 -6.97
N ILE A 32 5.71 -3.98 -7.95
CA ILE A 32 6.18 -4.26 -9.32
C ILE A 32 7.15 -3.18 -9.77
N ASN A 33 8.14 -3.55 -10.57
CA ASN A 33 8.93 -2.59 -11.33
C ASN A 33 8.29 -2.41 -12.69
N GLU A 34 7.73 -1.22 -12.97
CA GLU A 34 6.99 -0.91 -14.19
C GLU A 34 7.64 0.25 -14.94
N ASN A 35 7.63 0.21 -16.27
CA ASN A 35 7.97 1.37 -17.08
C ASN A 35 6.77 2.33 -17.15
N VAL A 36 6.82 3.40 -16.37
CA VAL A 36 5.74 4.40 -16.28
C VAL A 36 5.90 5.54 -17.30
N SER A 37 6.82 5.41 -18.25
CA SER A 37 6.98 6.38 -19.32
C SER A 37 5.87 6.25 -20.37
N ASP A 38 5.37 7.39 -20.84
CA ASP A 38 4.47 7.49 -21.98
C ASP A 38 5.20 7.58 -23.32
N SER A 39 6.54 7.59 -23.31
CA SER A 39 7.40 7.72 -24.49
C SER A 39 8.27 6.48 -24.70
N ALA A 40 8.24 5.95 -25.93
CA ALA A 40 9.16 4.89 -26.36
C ALA A 40 10.64 5.36 -26.46
N ALA A 41 10.89 6.67 -26.45
CA ALA A 41 12.25 7.22 -26.55
C ALA A 41 12.97 7.30 -25.20
N HIS A 42 12.24 7.27 -24.08
CA HIS A 42 12.80 7.43 -22.75
C HIS A 42 12.09 6.49 -21.80
N GLU A 43 12.78 5.47 -21.29
CA GLU A 43 12.20 4.58 -20.30
C GLU A 43 12.26 5.21 -18.91
N ARG A 44 11.19 5.03 -18.12
CA ARG A 44 11.14 5.42 -16.72
C ARG A 44 10.65 4.25 -15.89
N TRP A 45 11.59 3.43 -15.45
CA TRP A 45 11.31 2.31 -14.57
C TRP A 45 11.10 2.77 -13.13
N MET A 46 10.06 2.27 -12.48
CA MET A 46 9.69 2.64 -11.13
C MET A 46 9.09 1.46 -10.37
N GLU A 47 9.52 1.28 -9.13
CA GLU A 47 8.87 0.34 -8.22
C GLU A 47 7.56 0.94 -7.69
N LEU A 48 6.44 0.34 -8.09
CA LEU A 48 5.10 0.69 -7.68
C LEU A 48 4.58 -0.30 -6.65
N ALA A 49 4.09 0.22 -5.54
CA ALA A 49 3.41 -0.53 -4.50
C ALA A 49 1.89 -0.49 -4.72
N TYR A 50 1.28 -1.66 -4.87
CA TYR A 50 -0.17 -1.84 -4.94
C TYR A 50 -0.73 -2.06 -3.55
N ILE A 51 -1.58 -1.15 -3.10
CA ILE A 51 -2.15 -1.15 -1.76
C ILE A 51 -3.68 -1.28 -1.87
N ARG A 52 -4.25 -2.15 -1.03
CA ARG A 52 -5.70 -2.29 -0.88
C ARG A 52 -6.14 -1.76 0.48
N ASP A 53 -7.04 -0.78 0.49
CA ASP A 53 -7.58 -0.21 1.73
C ASP A 53 -8.68 -1.08 2.36
N THR A 54 -9.19 -0.68 3.52
CA THR A 54 -10.24 -1.42 4.25
C THR A 54 -11.61 -1.38 3.57
N SER A 55 -11.83 -0.45 2.65
CA SER A 55 -13.05 -0.40 1.82
C SER A 55 -12.97 -1.33 0.61
N GLY A 56 -11.79 -1.92 0.36
CA GLY A 56 -11.51 -2.75 -0.81
C GLY A 56 -11.06 -1.94 -2.03
N ARG A 57 -10.84 -0.62 -1.89
CA ARG A 57 -10.30 0.21 -2.96
C ARG A 57 -8.81 -0.03 -3.10
N GLU A 58 -8.36 -0.10 -4.34
CA GLU A 58 -6.95 -0.26 -4.68
C GLU A 58 -6.36 1.07 -5.16
N PHE A 59 -5.12 1.32 -4.77
CA PHE A 59 -4.33 2.46 -5.20
C PHE A 59 -2.86 2.09 -5.28
N THR A 60 -2.10 2.87 -6.06
CA THR A 60 -0.67 2.68 -6.27
C THR A 60 0.11 3.89 -5.76
N THR A 61 1.28 3.66 -5.17
CA THR A 61 2.24 4.70 -4.78
C THR A 61 3.67 4.21 -5.08
N ALA A 62 4.66 5.10 -5.00
CA ALA A 62 6.06 4.71 -5.08
C ALA A 62 6.38 3.74 -3.92
N ALA A 63 7.08 2.64 -4.18
CA ALA A 63 7.48 1.71 -3.12
C ALA A 63 8.29 2.41 -2.01
N THR A 64 9.05 3.45 -2.36
CA THR A 64 9.79 4.30 -1.42
C THR A 64 8.92 5.11 -0.46
N ASN A 65 7.63 5.29 -0.77
CA ASN A 65 6.70 6.00 0.10
C ASN A 65 6.02 5.08 1.13
N VAL A 66 6.29 3.76 1.06
CA VAL A 66 5.58 2.76 1.85
C VAL A 66 6.32 2.48 3.15
N GLU A 67 5.67 2.81 4.26
CA GLU A 67 6.15 2.48 5.60
C GLU A 67 5.18 1.50 6.30
N PRO A 68 5.64 0.75 7.32
CA PRO A 68 4.72 0.01 8.17
C PRO A 68 3.68 0.96 8.77
N ALA A 69 2.41 0.60 8.67
CA ALA A 69 1.40 1.32 9.44
C ALA A 69 1.60 0.97 10.92
N PRO A 70 1.45 1.93 11.84
CA PRO A 70 1.48 1.62 13.26
C PRO A 70 0.40 0.57 13.56
N ASP A 71 0.74 -0.45 14.34
CA ASP A 71 -0.26 -1.39 14.86
C ASP A 71 -1.28 -0.56 15.66
N GLN A 72 -2.48 -0.38 15.12
CA GLN A 72 -3.58 0.09 15.94
C GLN A 72 -3.84 -1.00 16.98
N PRO A 73 -3.68 -0.74 18.30
CA PRO A 73 -4.23 -1.66 19.27
C PRO A 73 -5.74 -1.77 18.98
N LYS A 74 -6.27 -3.00 19.00
CA LYS A 74 -7.71 -3.29 18.92
C LYS A 74 -8.44 -2.65 20.10
N THR A 75 -8.65 -1.33 20.09
CA THR A 75 -9.32 -0.64 21.19
C THR A 75 -10.19 0.50 20.70
N ALA A 76 -11.28 0.14 20.03
CA ALA A 76 -12.48 0.97 19.95
C ALA A 76 -13.78 0.13 19.96
N ALA A 77 -13.73 -1.10 20.51
CA ALA A 77 -14.89 -1.98 20.68
C ALA A 77 -15.12 -2.33 22.15
N GLY A 78 -15.13 -1.33 23.04
CA GLY A 78 -15.24 -1.56 24.48
C GLY A 78 -15.81 -0.41 25.31
N ARG A 79 -16.62 0.50 24.73
CA ARG A 79 -17.36 1.49 25.52
C ARG A 79 -18.85 1.50 25.17
N ARG A 80 -19.48 0.34 25.30
CA ARG A 80 -20.89 0.22 25.70
C ARG A 80 -20.93 -0.75 26.87
N ASP A 81 -21.74 -0.42 27.86
CA ASP A 81 -22.04 -1.17 29.08
C ASP A 81 -21.05 -1.13 30.25
N GLN A 82 -21.04 0.02 30.94
CA GLN A 82 -21.21 0.02 32.40
C GLN A 82 -22.36 1.00 32.68
N ARG A 83 -23.60 0.49 32.56
CA ARG A 83 -24.51 0.18 33.68
C ARG A 83 -24.70 1.34 34.66
N SER A 84 -25.91 1.87 34.59
CA SER A 84 -26.77 2.25 35.71
C SER A 84 -26.31 1.71 37.07
N ALA A 85 -26.15 2.62 38.02
CA ALA A 85 -26.50 2.47 39.43
C ALA A 85 -26.82 3.86 39.97
#